data_AF-K0B580-F1
#
_entry.id   AF-K0B580-F1
#
_cell.length_a   1.000
_cell.length_b   1.000
_cell.length_c   1.000
_cell.angle_alpha   90.00
_cell.angle_beta   90.00
_cell.angle_gamma   90.00
#
_symmetry.space_group_name_H-M   'P 1'
#
loop_
_entity.id
_entity.type
_entity.pdbx_description
1 polymer ?
#
loop_
_entity_poly.entity_id
_entity_poly.type
_entity_poly.pdbx_seq_one_letter_code
_entity_poly.pdbx_strand_id
1 'polypeptide(L)'
;MRNRIIFIAIISIFISILFNSIIKPNLGRGTHHILAESTDLSEENIEDLRLHDNIRSSKIISKYGDKMKESRDVVDYNYFNLRKGIEVAVNSEDEILRVIATDDELKTSKGIKIGNNDTDIRSAYGNDSYYRREQGMDIIGYIDKEKSCSIEFWMVDNKVELIRFDESLMK
;
A
#
# COMPACT_ATOMS: atom_id res chain seq x y z
N MET A 1 37.26 5.20 32.53
CA MET A 1 35.79 5.16 32.45
C MET A 1 35.23 6.00 31.30
N ARG A 2 35.57 7.29 31.17
CA ARG A 2 35.12 8.17 30.07
C ARG A 2 35.25 7.56 28.67
N ASN A 3 36.41 7.01 28.31
CA ASN A 3 36.62 6.43 26.97
C ASN A 3 35.77 5.17 26.71
N ARG A 4 35.43 4.39 27.76
CA ARG A 4 34.54 3.24 27.64
C ARG A 4 33.09 3.68 27.40
N ILE A 5 32.65 4.74 28.07
CA ILE A 5 31.31 5.31 27.89
C ILE A 5 31.15 5.86 26.47
N ILE A 6 32.14 6.63 25.99
CA ILE A 6 32.14 7.16 24.61
C ILE A 6 32.09 6.01 23.59
N PHE A 7 32.88 4.97 23.79
CA PHE A 7 32.90 3.79 22.91
C PHE A 7 31.54 3.07 22.86
N ILE A 8 30.90 2.87 24.01
CA ILE A 8 29.55 2.26 24.09
C ILE A 8 28.51 3.13 23.38
N ALA A 9 28.56 4.44 23.55
CA ALA A 9 27.63 5.36 22.88
C ALA A 9 27.75 5.29 21.35
N ILE A 10 28.98 5.25 20.82
CA ILE A 10 29.23 5.11 19.38
C ILE A 10 28.67 3.79 18.85
N ILE A 11 28.91 2.67 19.57
CA ILE A 11 28.35 1.37 19.20
C ILE A 11 26.83 1.41 19.17
N SER A 12 26.19 2.00 20.19
CA SER A 12 24.74 2.12 20.25
C SER A 12 24.18 2.89 19.05
N ILE A 13 24.80 4.02 18.69
CA ILE A 13 24.40 4.81 17.51
C ILE A 13 24.54 3.98 16.24
N PHE A 14 25.65 3.25 16.09
CA PHE A 14 25.87 2.40 14.92
C PHE A 14 24.83 1.28 14.82
N ILE A 15 24.50 0.61 15.93
CA ILE A 15 23.43 -0.40 15.98
C ILE A 15 22.07 0.22 15.61
N SER A 16 21.76 1.43 16.11
CA SER A 16 20.54 2.13 15.74
C SER A 16 20.47 2.45 14.24
N ILE A 17 21.58 2.85 13.62
CA ILE A 17 21.65 3.11 12.18
C ILE A 17 21.41 1.80 11.41
N LEU A 18 22.10 0.71 11.76
CA LEU A 18 21.92 -0.59 11.12
C LEU A 18 20.47 -1.09 11.24
N PHE A 19 19.87 -0.93 12.42
CA PHE A 19 18.48 -1.32 12.63
C PHE A 19 17.53 -0.53 11.73
N ASN A 20 17.68 0.79 11.64
CA ASN A 20 16.79 1.63 10.84
C ASN A 20 17.00 1.46 9.33
N SER A 21 18.23 1.23 8.86
CA SER A 21 18.52 1.13 7.43
C SER A 21 18.39 -0.28 6.85
N ILE A 22 18.63 -1.32 7.65
CA ILE A 22 18.68 -2.70 7.15
C ILE A 22 17.52 -3.53 7.71
N ILE A 23 17.33 -3.51 9.03
CA ILE A 23 16.39 -4.46 9.66
C ILE A 23 14.96 -3.98 9.50
N LYS A 24 14.66 -2.75 9.94
CA LYS A 24 13.31 -2.18 9.99
C LYS A 24 12.59 -2.23 8.64
N PRO A 25 13.21 -1.87 7.49
CA PRO A 25 12.51 -1.90 6.20
C PRO A 25 12.14 -3.31 5.71
N ASN A 26 12.84 -4.35 6.17
CA ASN A 26 12.61 -5.74 5.75
C ASN A 26 11.68 -6.50 6.71
N LEU A 27 11.08 -5.81 7.69
CA LEU A 27 10.07 -6.42 8.55
C LEU A 27 8.76 -6.63 7.77
N GLY A 28 7.92 -7.54 8.27
CA GLY A 28 6.63 -7.81 7.65
C GLY A 28 5.69 -6.61 7.72
N ARG A 29 4.82 -6.45 6.71
CA ARG A 29 3.85 -5.36 6.58
C ARG A 29 3.08 -5.05 7.87
N GLY A 30 2.55 -6.07 8.56
CA GLY A 30 1.81 -5.88 9.80
C GLY A 30 2.60 -5.16 10.91
N THR A 31 3.92 -5.35 10.97
CA THR A 31 4.76 -4.61 11.94
C THR A 31 4.88 -3.13 11.59
N HIS A 32 4.91 -2.79 10.30
CA HIS A 32 4.91 -1.41 9.84
C HIS A 32 3.58 -0.73 10.15
N HIS A 33 2.44 -1.42 9.96
CA HIS A 33 1.12 -0.91 10.32
C HIS A 33 0.99 -0.60 11.81
N ILE A 34 1.57 -1.44 12.68
CA ILE A 34 1.57 -1.19 14.13
C ILE A 34 2.38 0.06 14.47
N LEU A 35 3.58 0.20 13.90
CA LEU A 35 4.55 1.26 14.24
C LEU A 35 4.23 2.61 13.59
N ALA A 36 3.51 2.64 12.47
CA ALA A 36 3.20 3.86 11.75
C ALA A 36 2.12 4.68 12.47
N GLU A 37 2.16 6.00 12.27
CA GLU A 37 1.05 6.87 12.66
C GLU A 37 -0.15 6.65 11.73
N SER A 38 -1.35 6.97 12.22
CA SER A 38 -2.57 6.84 11.43
C SER A 38 -2.70 8.01 10.45
N THR A 39 -3.07 7.72 9.21
CA THR A 39 -3.38 8.69 8.16
C THR A 39 -4.85 8.55 7.80
N ASP A 40 -5.57 9.67 7.65
CA ASP A 40 -6.95 9.64 7.18
C ASP A 40 -7.03 9.22 5.70
N LEU A 41 -7.63 8.05 5.48
CA LEU A 41 -7.91 7.45 4.18
C LEU A 41 -9.42 7.25 3.97
N SER A 42 -10.27 7.95 4.73
CA SER A 42 -11.73 7.80 4.69
C SER A 42 -12.35 8.03 3.30
N GLU A 43 -11.77 8.93 2.51
CA GLU A 43 -12.19 9.22 1.13
C GLU A 43 -11.30 8.56 0.07
N GLU A 44 -10.43 7.64 0.47
CA GLU A 44 -9.51 6.96 -0.44
C GLU A 44 -10.25 6.05 -1.42
N ASN A 45 -9.81 6.08 -2.67
CA ASN A 45 -10.29 5.24 -3.73
C ASN A 45 -9.29 5.25 -4.89
N ILE A 46 -9.33 4.20 -5.72
CA ILE A 46 -8.60 4.17 -6.98
C ILE A 46 -9.64 4.11 -8.09
N GLU A 47 -9.72 5.16 -8.90
CA GLU A 47 -10.69 5.26 -10.00
C GLU A 47 -12.15 4.99 -9.53
N ASP A 48 -12.53 5.61 -8.41
CA ASP A 48 -13.83 5.47 -7.73
C ASP A 48 -14.12 4.09 -7.11
N LEU A 49 -13.19 3.13 -7.18
CA LEU A 49 -13.30 1.85 -6.48
C LEU A 49 -12.89 2.04 -5.02
N ARG A 50 -13.83 1.75 -4.11
CA ARG A 50 -13.59 1.76 -2.67
C ARG A 50 -13.52 0.33 -2.13
N LEU A 51 -12.85 0.17 -1.00
CA LEU A 51 -12.95 -1.04 -0.22
C LEU A 51 -14.41 -1.22 0.24
N HIS A 52 -14.84 -2.47 0.32
CA HIS A 52 -16.20 -2.91 0.63
C HIS A 52 -17.28 -2.51 -0.39
N ASP A 53 -16.93 -1.87 -1.50
CA ASP A 53 -17.85 -1.79 -2.65
C ASP A 53 -18.12 -3.21 -3.16
N ASN A 54 -19.38 -3.53 -3.43
CA ASN A 54 -19.72 -4.80 -4.08
C ASN A 54 -19.35 -4.73 -5.58
N ILE A 55 -18.53 -5.67 -6.04
CA ILE A 55 -18.01 -5.71 -7.41
C ILE A 55 -19.13 -5.90 -8.46
N ARG A 56 -20.29 -6.44 -8.06
CA ARG A 56 -21.50 -6.60 -8.89
C ARG A 56 -22.44 -5.40 -8.83
N SER A 57 -22.05 -4.33 -8.15
CA SER A 57 -22.85 -3.10 -8.12
C SER A 57 -23.04 -2.53 -9.54
N SER A 58 -24.20 -1.91 -9.79
CA SER A 58 -24.50 -1.29 -11.09
C SER A 58 -23.46 -0.23 -11.50
N LYS A 59 -22.88 0.48 -10.52
CA LYS A 59 -21.80 1.44 -10.72
C LYS A 59 -20.55 0.78 -11.33
N ILE A 60 -20.13 -0.37 -10.81
CA ILE A 60 -18.94 -1.08 -11.30
C ILE A 60 -19.24 -1.80 -12.61
N ILE A 61 -20.37 -2.51 -12.70
CA ILE A 61 -20.77 -3.22 -13.94
C ILE A 61 -20.93 -2.25 -15.11
N SER A 62 -21.50 -1.06 -14.90
CA SER A 62 -21.64 -0.07 -15.99
C SER A 62 -20.29 0.47 -16.47
N LYS A 63 -19.27 0.51 -15.61
CA LYS A 63 -17.93 1.04 -15.92
C LYS A 63 -17.02 -0.03 -16.54
N TYR A 64 -17.03 -1.25 -16.00
CA TYR A 64 -16.08 -2.32 -16.36
C TYR A 64 -16.72 -3.51 -17.08
N GLY A 65 -18.06 -3.58 -17.10
CA GLY A 65 -18.81 -4.71 -17.65
C GLY A 65 -18.94 -5.88 -16.66
N ASP A 66 -19.79 -6.84 -17.02
CA ASP A 66 -20.09 -8.03 -16.19
C ASP A 66 -19.13 -9.21 -16.42
N LYS A 67 -18.30 -9.13 -17.48
CA LYS A 67 -17.37 -10.21 -17.87
C LYS A 67 -16.03 -10.11 -17.15
N MET A 68 -16.07 -9.97 -15.83
CA MET A 68 -14.88 -9.98 -14.98
C MET A 68 -14.27 -11.39 -15.01
N LYS A 69 -12.99 -11.48 -15.38
CA LYS A 69 -12.28 -12.76 -15.44
C LYS A 69 -11.55 -12.98 -14.13
N GLU A 70 -11.78 -14.13 -13.51
CA GLU A 70 -10.92 -14.60 -12.44
C GLU A 70 -9.46 -14.62 -12.94
N SER A 71 -8.59 -13.96 -12.20
CA SER A 71 -7.20 -13.75 -12.59
C SER A 71 -6.22 -14.60 -11.79
N ARG A 72 -6.64 -15.08 -10.61
CA ARG A 72 -5.80 -15.88 -9.70
C ARG A 72 -6.66 -16.89 -8.94
N ASP A 73 -6.09 -18.07 -8.71
CA ASP A 73 -6.64 -19.11 -7.86
C ASP A 73 -5.94 -19.06 -6.49
N VAL A 74 -6.54 -18.33 -5.54
CA VAL A 74 -6.02 -18.16 -4.17
C VAL A 74 -7.10 -18.61 -3.20
N VAL A 75 -6.74 -19.44 -2.22
CA VAL A 75 -7.67 -20.12 -1.30
C VAL A 75 -8.66 -19.17 -0.61
N ASP A 76 -8.21 -17.97 -0.26
CA ASP A 76 -8.97 -17.05 0.59
C ASP A 76 -9.67 -15.92 -0.19
N TYR A 77 -9.30 -15.68 -1.45
CA TYR A 77 -9.76 -14.51 -2.20
C TYR A 77 -9.91 -14.79 -3.70
N ASN A 78 -10.99 -14.28 -4.29
CA ASN A 78 -11.16 -14.28 -5.74
C ASN A 78 -10.58 -12.99 -6.31
N TYR A 79 -9.64 -13.11 -7.24
CA TYR A 79 -9.08 -11.96 -7.94
C TYR A 79 -9.76 -11.76 -9.28
N PHE A 80 -10.10 -10.52 -9.61
CA PHE A 80 -10.71 -10.16 -10.88
C PHE A 80 -9.92 -9.05 -11.58
N ASN A 81 -9.55 -9.28 -12.84
CA ASN A 81 -9.09 -8.20 -13.71
C ASN A 81 -10.32 -7.45 -14.25
N LEU A 82 -10.48 -6.17 -13.88
CA LEU A 82 -11.60 -5.36 -14.41
C LEU A 82 -11.28 -4.84 -15.81
N ARG A 83 -10.03 -4.39 -16.02
CA ARG A 83 -9.42 -4.09 -17.31
C ARG A 83 -7.90 -4.15 -17.19
N LYS A 84 -7.18 -3.86 -18.27
CA LYS A 84 -5.71 -3.80 -18.23
C LYS A 84 -5.27 -2.81 -17.14
N GLY A 85 -4.39 -3.28 -16.25
CA GLY A 85 -3.77 -2.46 -15.21
C GLY A 85 -4.66 -2.11 -14.01
N ILE A 86 -5.83 -2.75 -13.87
CA ILE A 86 -6.61 -2.71 -12.63
C ILE A 86 -7.16 -4.09 -12.28
N GLU A 87 -6.79 -4.56 -11.09
CA GLU A 87 -7.18 -5.85 -10.54
C GLU A 87 -7.76 -5.62 -9.14
N VAL A 88 -8.79 -6.38 -8.78
CA VAL A 88 -9.36 -6.34 -7.43
C VAL A 88 -9.37 -7.73 -6.82
N ALA A 89 -9.22 -7.82 -5.50
CA ALA A 89 -9.51 -9.03 -4.75
C ALA A 89 -10.82 -8.84 -3.98
N VAL A 90 -11.67 -9.85 -3.99
CA VAL A 90 -12.96 -9.83 -3.28
C VAL A 90 -13.10 -10.99 -2.30
N ASN A 91 -13.98 -10.82 -1.31
CA ASN A 91 -14.41 -11.88 -0.40
C ASN A 91 -15.53 -12.75 -1.03
N SER A 92 -16.05 -13.70 -0.24
CA SER A 92 -17.17 -14.57 -0.66
C SER A 92 -18.50 -13.83 -0.89
N GLU A 93 -18.60 -12.59 -0.43
CA GLU A 93 -19.78 -11.72 -0.58
C GLU A 93 -19.60 -10.72 -1.74
N ASP A 94 -18.59 -10.91 -2.59
CA ASP A 94 -18.25 -10.06 -3.73
C ASP A 94 -17.83 -8.62 -3.33
N GLU A 95 -17.44 -8.39 -2.07
CA GLU A 95 -16.94 -7.10 -1.58
C GLU A 95 -15.45 -6.94 -1.86
N ILE A 96 -15.05 -5.77 -2.36
CA ILE A 96 -13.66 -5.43 -2.67
C ILE A 96 -12.83 -5.29 -1.39
N LEU A 97 -11.80 -6.12 -1.23
CA LEU A 97 -10.83 -6.03 -0.13
C LEU A 97 -9.49 -5.46 -0.56
N ARG A 98 -9.19 -5.49 -1.85
CA ARG A 98 -7.96 -4.93 -2.43
C ARG A 98 -8.21 -4.38 -3.82
N VAL A 99 -7.57 -3.26 -4.13
CA VAL A 99 -7.46 -2.69 -5.46
C VAL A 99 -5.98 -2.53 -5.80
N ILE A 100 -5.56 -3.10 -6.93
CA ILE A 100 -4.21 -3.00 -7.47
C ILE A 100 -4.28 -2.21 -8.78
N ALA A 101 -3.47 -1.14 -8.88
CA ALA A 101 -3.38 -0.29 -10.05
C ALA A 101 -1.95 -0.29 -10.61
N THR A 102 -1.83 -0.48 -11.92
CA THR A 102 -0.57 -0.40 -12.69
C THR A 102 -0.73 0.35 -14.02
N ASP A 103 -1.92 0.85 -14.32
CA ASP A 103 -2.20 1.73 -15.47
C ASP A 103 -1.96 3.21 -15.07
N ASP A 104 -1.26 3.96 -15.91
CA ASP A 104 -0.82 5.33 -15.67
C ASP A 104 -1.89 6.40 -15.87
N GLU A 105 -3.07 6.01 -16.37
CA GLU A 105 -4.27 6.85 -16.39
C GLU A 105 -5.05 6.77 -15.06
N LEU A 106 -4.72 5.80 -14.20
CA LEU A 106 -5.36 5.62 -12.90
C LEU A 106 -4.76 6.54 -11.86
N LYS A 107 -5.64 7.07 -10.99
CA LYS A 107 -5.24 7.92 -9.87
C LYS A 107 -5.94 7.52 -8.58
N THR A 108 -5.24 7.75 -7.48
CA THR A 108 -5.83 7.76 -6.14
C THR A 108 -6.77 8.95 -5.96
N SER A 109 -7.53 8.98 -4.87
CA SER A 109 -8.41 10.12 -4.56
C SER A 109 -7.62 11.42 -4.36
N LYS A 110 -6.37 11.30 -3.92
CA LYS A 110 -5.42 12.41 -3.72
C LYS A 110 -4.55 12.70 -4.95
N GLY A 111 -4.83 12.05 -6.09
CA GLY A 111 -4.24 12.36 -7.39
C GLY A 111 -2.89 11.72 -7.69
N ILE A 112 -2.43 10.75 -6.88
CA ILE A 112 -1.20 10.00 -7.16
C ILE A 112 -1.47 8.93 -8.22
N LYS A 113 -0.54 8.79 -9.15
CA LYS A 113 -0.60 7.83 -10.25
C LYS A 113 0.76 7.17 -10.50
N ILE A 114 0.77 6.17 -11.39
CA ILE A 114 2.00 5.54 -11.87
C ILE A 114 2.95 6.62 -12.44
N GLY A 115 4.24 6.48 -12.14
CA GLY A 115 5.28 7.42 -12.53
C GLY A 115 5.50 8.61 -11.58
N ASN A 116 4.60 8.87 -10.63
CA ASN A 116 4.85 9.85 -9.57
C ASN A 116 6.01 9.41 -8.66
N ASN A 117 6.65 10.35 -7.98
CA ASN A 117 7.80 10.08 -7.12
C ASN A 117 7.45 10.24 -5.62
N ASP A 118 8.39 9.91 -4.73
CA ASP A 118 8.23 10.05 -3.27
C ASP A 118 7.80 11.47 -2.84
N THR A 119 8.31 12.51 -3.49
CA THR A 119 7.95 13.90 -3.15
C THR A 119 6.49 14.19 -3.49
N ASP A 120 5.99 13.70 -4.62
CA ASP A 120 4.58 13.83 -5.00
C ASP A 120 3.69 13.14 -3.97
N ILE A 121 4.04 11.90 -3.59
CA ILE A 121 3.32 11.10 -2.59
C ILE A 121 3.24 11.83 -1.25
N ARG A 122 4.38 12.29 -0.72
CA ARG A 122 4.44 13.00 0.56
C ARG A 122 3.68 14.32 0.52
N SER A 123 3.66 14.99 -0.62
CA SER A 123 2.88 16.22 -0.79
C SER A 123 1.37 15.96 -0.72
N ALA A 124 0.91 14.80 -1.19
CA ALA A 124 -0.50 14.42 -1.19
C ALA A 124 -0.96 13.76 0.13
N TYR A 125 -0.12 12.94 0.74
CA TYR A 125 -0.48 12.11 1.91
C TYR A 125 0.17 12.55 3.23
N GLY A 126 1.16 13.43 3.20
CA GLY A 126 1.91 13.85 4.37
C GLY A 126 3.10 12.94 4.68
N ASN A 127 3.74 13.22 5.82
CA ASN A 127 5.00 12.58 6.22
C ASN A 127 4.84 11.37 7.13
N ASP A 128 3.62 11.08 7.58
CA ASP A 128 3.28 9.98 8.50
C ASP A 128 3.23 8.60 7.80
N SER A 129 4.10 8.44 6.79
CA SER A 129 4.27 7.21 6.03
C SER A 129 5.12 6.19 6.79
N TYR A 130 4.88 4.90 6.56
CA TYR A 130 5.90 3.88 6.76
C TYR A 130 6.67 3.60 5.47
N TYR A 131 7.92 3.18 5.65
CA TYR A 131 8.76 2.69 4.57
C TYR A 131 9.10 1.22 4.82
N ARG A 132 8.96 0.40 3.78
CA ARG A 132 9.30 -1.02 3.79
C ARG A 132 9.85 -1.46 2.43
N ARG A 133 10.42 -2.66 2.38
CA ARG A 133 10.92 -3.29 1.17
C ARG A 133 10.33 -4.68 1.03
N GLU A 134 9.91 -5.02 -0.18
CA GLU A 134 9.41 -6.36 -0.49
C GLU A 134 9.83 -6.74 -1.90
N GLN A 135 10.36 -7.95 -2.06
CA GLN A 135 10.82 -8.48 -3.37
C GLN A 135 11.79 -7.54 -4.12
N GLY A 136 12.59 -6.76 -3.38
CA GLY A 136 13.55 -5.82 -3.97
C GLY A 136 12.95 -4.46 -4.37
N MET A 137 11.65 -4.24 -4.16
CA MET A 137 10.99 -2.95 -4.39
C MET A 137 10.86 -2.16 -3.11
N ASP A 138 11.10 -0.86 -3.19
CA ASP A 138 10.87 0.08 -2.11
C ASP A 138 9.39 0.45 -2.06
N ILE A 139 8.83 0.57 -0.85
CA ILE A 139 7.40 0.79 -0.65
C ILE A 139 7.21 1.91 0.35
N ILE A 140 6.43 2.90 -0.05
CA ILE A 140 5.91 3.95 0.82
C ILE A 140 4.45 3.61 1.09
N GLY A 141 4.07 3.51 2.36
CA GLY A 141 2.70 3.16 2.72
C GLY A 141 2.12 4.06 3.81
N TYR A 142 0.81 4.13 3.81
CA TYR A 142 0.01 4.86 4.78
C TYR A 142 -1.07 3.92 5.31
N ILE A 143 -1.33 3.98 6.62
CA ILE A 143 -2.31 3.15 7.31
C ILE A 143 -3.34 4.05 7.94
N ASP A 144 -4.61 3.75 7.74
CA ASP A 144 -5.72 4.28 8.51
C ASP A 144 -6.14 3.23 9.53
N LYS A 145 -5.79 3.48 10.80
CA LYS A 145 -6.08 2.56 11.91
C LYS A 145 -7.56 2.58 12.31
N GLU A 146 -8.27 3.68 12.04
CA GLU A 146 -9.69 3.80 12.35
C GLU A 146 -10.54 3.07 11.31
N LYS A 147 -10.16 3.19 10.03
CA LYS A 147 -10.85 2.54 8.90
C LYS A 147 -10.34 1.15 8.58
N SER A 148 -9.29 0.69 9.26
CA SER A 148 -8.64 -0.60 9.02
C SER A 148 -8.28 -0.79 7.55
N CYS A 149 -7.71 0.24 6.91
CA CYS A 149 -7.27 0.18 5.52
C CYS A 149 -5.89 0.82 5.33
N SER A 150 -5.19 0.48 4.26
CA SER A 150 -3.89 1.06 3.94
C SER A 150 -3.71 1.22 2.44
N ILE A 151 -2.90 2.20 2.05
CA ILE A 151 -2.47 2.39 0.67
C ILE A 151 -0.95 2.30 0.59
N GLU A 152 -0.45 1.56 -0.39
CA GLU A 152 0.97 1.35 -0.64
C GLU A 152 1.35 1.73 -2.07
N PHE A 153 2.45 2.44 -2.18
CA PHE A 153 3.09 2.85 -3.43
C PHE A 153 4.39 2.07 -3.57
N TRP A 154 4.40 1.15 -4.52
CA TRP A 154 5.55 0.30 -4.82
C TRP A 154 6.40 0.96 -5.90
N MET A 155 7.68 1.14 -5.58
CA MET A 155 8.57 2.06 -6.28
C MET A 155 9.74 1.33 -6.94
N VAL A 156 10.08 1.76 -8.16
CA VAL A 156 11.34 1.43 -8.85
C VAL A 156 11.97 2.74 -9.30
N ASP A 157 13.27 2.93 -9.08
CA ASP A 157 14.01 4.15 -9.46
C ASP A 157 13.29 5.46 -9.05
N ASN A 158 12.74 5.46 -7.82
CA ASN A 158 11.96 6.57 -7.25
C ASN A 158 10.69 6.94 -8.06
N LYS A 159 10.09 5.98 -8.74
CA LYS A 159 8.79 6.14 -9.43
C LYS A 159 7.82 5.05 -9.00
N VAL A 160 6.56 5.44 -8.85
CA VAL A 160 5.44 4.51 -8.60
C VAL A 160 5.28 3.60 -9.81
N GLU A 161 5.36 2.30 -9.59
CA GLU A 161 5.09 1.26 -10.60
C GLU A 161 3.81 0.48 -10.28
N LEU A 162 3.41 0.47 -9.00
CA LEU A 162 2.18 -0.17 -8.56
C LEU A 162 1.59 0.58 -7.36
N ILE A 163 0.28 0.75 -7.37
CA ILE A 163 -0.49 1.25 -6.23
C ILE A 163 -1.37 0.11 -5.71
N ARG A 164 -1.37 -0.10 -4.39
CA ARG A 164 -2.19 -1.11 -3.73
C ARG A 164 -2.99 -0.47 -2.62
N PHE A 165 -4.31 -0.49 -2.72
CA PHE A 165 -5.23 -0.06 -1.67
C PHE A 165 -5.93 -1.28 -1.08
N ASP A 166 -5.77 -1.50 0.21
CA ASP A 166 -6.06 -2.76 0.89
C ASP A 166 -6.82 -2.55 2.20
N GLU A 167 -7.70 -3.50 2.51
CA GLU A 167 -8.10 -3.75 3.89
C GLU A 167 -6.91 -4.28 4.70
N SER A 168 -6.72 -3.77 5.91
CA SER A 168 -5.55 -4.04 6.76
C SER A 168 -5.43 -5.50 7.23
N LEU A 169 -6.50 -6.28 7.16
CA LEU A 169 -6.50 -7.71 7.52
C LEU A 169 -6.07 -8.62 6.37
N MET A 170 -5.93 -8.07 5.15
CA MET A 170 -5.43 -8.85 4.01
C MET A 170 -3.96 -9.22 4.17
N LYS A 171 -3.68 -10.50 3.94
CA LYS A 171 -2.32 -11.05 3.90
C LYS A 171 -1.64 -10.85 2.55
#